data_AF-A0A0Q6FZP0-F1
#
_entry.id   AF-A0A0Q6FZP0-F1
#
_cell.length_a   1.000
_cell.length_b   1.000
_cell.length_c   1.000
_cell.angle_alpha   90.00
_cell.angle_beta   90.00
_cell.angle_gamma   90.00
#
_symmetry.space_group_name_H-M   'P 1'
#
loop_
_entity.id
_entity.type
_entity.pdbx_description
1 polymer ?
#
loop_
_entity_poly.entity_id
_entity_poly.type
_entity_poly.pdbx_seq_one_letter_code
_entity_poly.pdbx_strand_id
1 'polypeptide(L)'
;MGNDYEHLRAHLSEPRLHLYLTATAHRPDEALALYEWNARLAASFFVDLGHLEVALRNALDTRMTLRHASRQLDGTWIDDPAGELGRDLTGTGRHSQPYRDIATARTRVRANQKPFSHAQVLSETSFGLWHQLVSKRWTNIWPDLADAFPHAPDRARDTVADPVARLRDLRNRISHHHRVWSQPCSELHVDLLAVAGYISPHLATWITDRSAVPDLLKQRQPGIPLTSAL
;
A
#
# COMPACT_ATOMS: atom_id res chain seq x y z
N MET A 1 20.80 33.68 5.79
CA MET A 1 19.96 32.66 5.13
C MET A 1 18.57 33.24 5.13
N GLY A 2 18.16 33.79 3.98
CA GLY A 2 16.90 34.51 3.83
C GLY A 2 15.72 33.56 3.96
N ASN A 3 14.56 34.17 4.20
CA ASN A 3 13.29 33.59 4.63
C ASN A 3 12.67 32.54 3.66
N ASP A 4 13.37 31.43 3.40
CA ASP A 4 12.92 30.33 2.54
C ASP A 4 11.55 29.80 3.00
N TYR A 5 11.33 29.78 4.31
CA TYR A 5 10.03 29.43 4.88
C TYR A 5 8.91 30.34 4.38
N GLU A 6 9.05 31.66 4.43
CA GLU A 6 7.98 32.58 3.98
C GLU A 6 7.80 32.55 2.47
N HIS A 7 8.89 32.38 1.70
CA HIS A 7 8.80 32.19 0.25
C HIS A 7 8.04 30.91 -0.10
N LEU A 8 8.32 29.80 0.60
CA LEU A 8 7.68 28.51 0.34
C LEU A 8 6.28 28.39 0.97
N ARG A 9 5.96 29.19 1.99
CA ARG A 9 4.65 29.17 2.67
C ARG A 9 3.48 29.40 1.72
N ALA A 10 3.65 30.31 0.76
CA ALA A 10 2.63 30.57 -0.26
C ALA A 10 2.39 29.36 -1.18
N HIS A 11 3.39 28.51 -1.40
CA HIS A 11 3.34 27.38 -2.34
C HIS A 11 3.00 26.04 -1.68
N LEU A 12 3.39 25.83 -0.42
CA LEU A 12 3.17 24.59 0.31
C LEU A 12 1.89 24.58 1.15
N SER A 13 1.12 25.68 1.11
CA SER A 13 -0.06 25.98 1.92
C SER A 13 0.22 26.11 3.42
N GLU A 14 -0.34 27.17 4.00
CA GLU A 14 -0.20 27.48 5.42
C GLU A 14 -0.71 26.37 6.36
N PRO A 15 -1.89 25.74 6.13
CA PRO A 15 -2.38 24.66 7.00
C PRO A 15 -1.42 23.47 7.07
N ARG A 16 -0.69 23.22 5.98
CA ARG A 16 0.18 22.06 5.85
C ARG A 16 1.51 22.30 6.56
N LEU A 17 2.13 23.46 6.35
CA LEU A 17 3.35 23.86 7.06
C LEU A 17 3.11 24.13 8.55
N HIS A 18 1.92 24.59 8.93
CA HIS A 18 1.57 24.81 10.33
C HIS A 18 1.83 23.58 11.19
N LEU A 19 1.49 22.39 10.70
CA LEU A 19 1.71 21.13 11.41
C LEU A 19 3.20 20.78 11.60
N TYR A 20 4.07 21.24 10.70
CA TYR A 20 5.52 21.09 10.84
C TYR A 20 6.07 22.14 11.83
N LEU A 21 5.60 23.38 11.75
CA LEU A 21 5.94 24.42 12.73
C LEU A 21 5.56 24.01 14.15
N THR A 22 4.35 23.50 14.37
CA THR A 22 3.92 23.03 15.70
C THR A 22 4.84 21.93 16.21
N ALA A 23 5.24 21.00 15.34
CA ALA A 23 6.12 19.90 15.70
C ALA A 23 7.56 20.34 16.03
N THR A 24 8.00 21.51 15.55
CA THR A 24 9.36 22.05 15.75
C THR A 24 9.40 23.25 16.69
N ALA A 25 8.39 23.40 17.56
CA ALA A 25 8.27 24.52 18.50
C ALA A 25 8.34 25.91 17.82
N HIS A 26 7.66 26.03 16.68
CA HIS A 26 7.57 27.23 15.84
C HIS A 26 8.92 27.73 15.30
N ARG A 27 9.90 26.84 15.12
CA ARG A 27 11.19 27.13 14.47
C ARG A 27 11.08 26.87 12.96
N PRO A 28 11.10 27.91 12.09
CA PRO A 28 10.82 27.78 10.66
C PRO A 28 11.81 26.90 9.90
N ASP A 29 13.12 27.07 10.15
CA ASP A 29 14.17 26.31 9.46
C ASP A 29 14.05 24.81 9.75
N GLU A 30 13.73 24.46 11.00
CA GLU A 30 13.50 23.07 11.40
C GLU A 30 12.20 22.50 10.83
N ALA A 31 11.15 23.32 10.72
CA ALA A 31 9.89 22.90 10.09
C ALA A 31 10.10 22.54 8.62
N LEU A 32 10.92 23.33 7.91
CA LEU A 32 11.29 23.07 6.53
C LEU A 32 12.17 21.81 6.42
N ALA A 33 13.16 21.65 7.29
CA ALA A 33 13.98 20.44 7.34
C ALA A 33 13.15 19.17 7.63
N LEU A 34 12.16 19.26 8.53
CA LEU A 34 11.22 18.15 8.81
C LEU A 34 10.31 17.86 7.61
N TYR A 35 9.86 18.89 6.90
CA TYR A 35 9.07 18.75 5.68
C TYR A 35 9.84 17.99 4.59
N GLU A 36 11.09 18.40 4.33
CA GLU A 36 11.96 17.75 3.36
C GLU A 36 12.30 16.31 3.75
N TRP A 37 12.64 16.08 5.02
CA TRP A 37 12.90 14.73 5.52
C TRP A 37 11.66 13.84 5.41
N ASN A 38 10.45 14.35 5.73
CA ASN A 38 9.21 13.61 5.54
C ASN A 38 8.99 13.25 4.06
N ALA A 39 9.28 14.16 3.13
CA ALA A 39 9.17 13.89 1.70
C ALA A 39 10.16 12.81 1.25
N ARG A 40 11.42 12.86 1.72
CA ARG A 40 12.43 11.81 1.45
C ARG A 40 12.01 10.45 2.02
N LEU A 41 11.50 10.43 3.25
CA LEU A 41 11.00 9.22 3.90
C LEU A 41 9.80 8.63 3.14
N ALA A 42 8.83 9.47 2.75
CA ALA A 42 7.68 9.07 1.96
C ALA A 42 8.09 8.49 0.61
N ALA A 43 9.06 9.12 -0.08
CA ALA A 43 9.60 8.63 -1.35
C ALA A 43 10.29 7.26 -1.18
N SER A 44 11.09 7.07 -0.14
CA SER A 44 11.74 5.78 0.13
C SER A 44 10.73 4.67 0.42
N PHE A 45 9.72 4.93 1.25
CA PHE A 45 8.64 3.96 1.47
C PHE A 45 7.85 3.66 0.19
N PHE A 46 7.65 4.65 -0.67
CA PHE A 46 6.93 4.45 -1.94
C PHE A 46 7.65 3.45 -2.85
N VAL A 47 8.99 3.49 -2.88
CA VAL A 47 9.82 2.52 -3.60
C VAL A 47 9.62 1.11 -3.03
N ASP A 48 9.79 0.95 -1.72
CA ASP A 48 9.66 -0.35 -1.04
C ASP A 48 8.25 -0.94 -1.20
N LEU A 49 7.22 -0.09 -1.04
CA LEU A 49 5.81 -0.46 -1.23
C LEU A 49 5.53 -0.86 -2.68
N GLY A 50 6.15 -0.20 -3.66
CA GLY A 50 6.01 -0.56 -5.07
C GLY A 50 6.53 -1.97 -5.37
N HIS A 51 7.68 -2.33 -4.79
CA HIS A 51 8.22 -3.69 -4.89
C HIS A 51 7.29 -4.73 -4.26
N LEU A 52 6.81 -4.45 -3.04
CA LEU A 52 5.87 -5.32 -2.36
C LEU A 52 4.54 -5.44 -3.12
N GLU A 53 3.99 -4.34 -3.65
CA GLU A 53 2.71 -4.33 -4.36
C GLU A 53 2.72 -5.23 -5.59
N VAL A 54 3.79 -5.17 -6.38
CA VAL A 54 3.96 -6.02 -7.55
C VAL A 54 4.05 -7.50 -7.16
N ALA A 55 4.83 -7.81 -6.12
CA ALA A 55 4.98 -9.19 -5.63
C ALA A 55 3.67 -9.74 -5.07
N LEU A 56 2.99 -8.96 -4.22
CA LEU A 56 1.71 -9.32 -3.61
C LEU A 56 0.64 -9.56 -4.67
N ARG A 57 0.54 -8.67 -5.67
CA ARG A 57 -0.32 -8.86 -6.84
C ARG A 57 -0.07 -10.21 -7.51
N ASN A 58 1.17 -10.48 -7.87
CA ASN A 58 1.50 -11.67 -8.65
C ASN A 58 1.24 -12.95 -7.83
N ALA A 59 1.55 -12.93 -6.54
CA ALA A 59 1.32 -14.06 -5.65
C ALA A 59 -0.19 -14.36 -5.51
N LEU A 60 -1.01 -13.33 -5.24
CA LEU A 60 -2.46 -13.48 -5.10
C LEU A 60 -3.14 -13.83 -6.43
N ASP A 61 -2.72 -13.21 -7.54
CA ASP A 61 -3.23 -13.52 -8.88
C ASP A 61 -2.99 -14.98 -9.25
N THR A 62 -1.80 -15.50 -8.96
CA THR A 62 -1.46 -16.91 -9.19
C THR A 62 -2.43 -17.82 -8.43
N ARG A 63 -2.71 -17.53 -7.15
CA ARG A 63 -3.63 -18.33 -6.35
C ARG A 63 -5.08 -18.23 -6.80
N MET A 64 -5.54 -17.03 -7.15
CA MET A 64 -6.89 -16.84 -7.71
C MET A 64 -7.07 -17.54 -9.05
N THR A 65 -6.04 -17.53 -9.90
CA THR A 65 -6.05 -18.24 -11.19
C THR A 65 -6.12 -19.75 -10.99
N LEU A 66 -5.34 -20.30 -10.07
CA LEU A 66 -5.39 -21.74 -9.74
C LEU A 66 -6.75 -22.14 -9.18
N ARG A 67 -7.32 -21.35 -8.25
CA ARG A 67 -8.66 -21.58 -7.70
C ARG A 67 -9.74 -21.53 -8.78
N HIS A 68 -9.67 -20.56 -9.68
CA HIS A 68 -10.62 -20.43 -10.78
C HIS A 68 -10.57 -21.65 -11.72
N ALA A 69 -9.36 -22.10 -12.06
CA ALA A 69 -9.14 -23.28 -12.89
C ALA A 69 -9.62 -24.57 -12.19
N SER A 70 -9.37 -24.74 -10.88
CA SER A 70 -9.82 -25.93 -10.14
C SER A 70 -11.35 -26.02 -10.05
N ARG A 71 -12.04 -24.89 -10.19
CA ARG A 71 -13.50 -24.80 -10.23
C ARG A 71 -14.09 -24.95 -11.63
N GLN A 72 -13.25 -25.11 -12.66
CA GLN A 72 -13.66 -25.28 -14.07
C GLN A 72 -14.58 -24.15 -14.56
N LEU A 73 -14.30 -22.91 -14.15
CA LEU A 73 -15.07 -21.73 -14.54
C LEU A 73 -14.55 -21.16 -15.87
N ASP A 74 -15.46 -20.66 -16.70
CA ASP A 74 -15.11 -20.00 -17.96
C ASP A 74 -14.37 -18.68 -17.72
N GLY A 75 -13.56 -18.27 -18.70
CA GLY A 75 -12.85 -16.99 -18.68
C GLY A 75 -11.79 -16.91 -17.58
N THR A 76 -11.69 -15.75 -16.92
CA THR A 76 -10.70 -15.48 -15.88
C THR A 76 -11.36 -15.11 -14.55
N TRP A 77 -10.62 -15.24 -13.44
CA TRP A 77 -11.17 -14.93 -12.12
C TRP A 77 -11.61 -13.46 -11.98
N ILE A 78 -11.01 -12.54 -12.74
CA ILE A 78 -11.40 -11.12 -12.75
C ILE A 78 -12.72 -10.87 -13.48
N ASP A 79 -13.21 -11.83 -14.27
CA ASP A 79 -14.56 -11.80 -14.85
C ASP A 79 -15.65 -12.13 -13.83
N ASP A 80 -15.24 -12.71 -12.70
CA ASP A 80 -16.08 -13.08 -11.55
C ASP A 80 -17.36 -13.85 -11.97
N PRO A 81 -17.26 -14.92 -12.79
CA PRO A 81 -18.45 -15.62 -13.29
C PRO A 81 -19.28 -16.28 -12.17
N ALA A 82 -18.61 -16.66 -11.08
CA ALA A 82 -19.24 -17.26 -9.89
C ALA A 82 -19.61 -16.23 -8.80
N GLY A 83 -19.39 -14.93 -9.02
CA GLY A 83 -19.71 -13.88 -8.04
C GLY A 83 -18.88 -13.91 -6.76
N GLU A 84 -17.71 -14.55 -6.77
CA GLU A 84 -16.80 -14.69 -5.64
C GLU A 84 -16.18 -13.38 -5.19
N LEU A 85 -16.01 -12.40 -6.09
CA LEU A 85 -15.55 -11.05 -5.76
C LEU A 85 -16.71 -10.11 -5.46
N GLY A 86 -17.92 -10.64 -5.43
CA GLY A 86 -19.06 -9.96 -4.88
C GLY A 86 -19.79 -9.01 -5.81
N ARG A 87 -19.92 -9.40 -7.07
CA ARG A 87 -20.94 -8.85 -7.98
C ARG A 87 -22.34 -9.02 -7.35
N ASP A 88 -23.07 -7.91 -7.21
CA ASP A 88 -24.46 -7.86 -6.73
C ASP A 88 -24.74 -8.48 -5.34
N LEU A 89 -23.72 -8.62 -4.48
CA LEU A 89 -23.86 -9.26 -3.16
C LEU A 89 -24.88 -8.62 -2.23
N THR A 90 -25.20 -7.33 -2.41
CA THR A 90 -26.13 -6.61 -1.52
C THR A 90 -27.32 -6.00 -2.26
N GLY A 91 -27.58 -6.46 -3.49
CA GLY A 91 -28.64 -6.03 -4.39
C GLY A 91 -28.13 -5.63 -5.77
N THR A 92 -29.04 -5.53 -6.74
CA THR A 92 -28.72 -5.17 -8.14
C THR A 92 -27.96 -3.85 -8.20
N GLY A 93 -26.76 -3.86 -8.80
CA GLY A 93 -25.90 -2.68 -8.92
C GLY A 93 -25.09 -2.34 -7.67
N ARG A 94 -25.16 -3.16 -6.61
CA ARG A 94 -24.38 -2.96 -5.37
C ARG A 94 -23.20 -3.93 -5.34
N HIS A 95 -22.16 -3.53 -6.05
CA HIS A 95 -20.93 -4.32 -6.16
C HIS A 95 -19.98 -4.09 -4.98
N SER A 96 -19.28 -5.15 -4.58
CA SER A 96 -18.21 -5.06 -3.59
C SER A 96 -17.00 -4.25 -4.12
N GLN A 97 -16.09 -3.83 -3.23
CA GLN A 97 -14.92 -3.02 -3.60
C GLN A 97 -14.00 -3.69 -4.64
N PRO A 98 -13.57 -4.97 -4.48
CA PRO A 98 -12.80 -5.67 -5.51
C PRO A 98 -13.38 -5.57 -6.93
N TYR A 99 -14.69 -5.76 -7.05
CA TYR A 99 -15.38 -5.68 -8.34
C TYR A 99 -15.29 -4.27 -8.95
N ARG A 100 -15.50 -3.23 -8.13
CA ARG A 100 -15.38 -1.83 -8.56
C ARG A 100 -13.95 -1.46 -8.97
N ASP A 101 -12.96 -1.98 -8.25
CA ASP A 101 -11.54 -1.75 -8.55
C ASP A 101 -11.17 -2.36 -9.92
N ILE A 102 -11.61 -3.60 -10.18
CA ILE A 102 -11.41 -4.28 -11.47
C ILE A 102 -12.16 -3.55 -12.60
N ALA A 103 -13.40 -3.13 -12.38
CA ALA A 103 -14.16 -2.36 -13.36
C ALA A 103 -13.45 -1.04 -13.71
N THR A 104 -12.93 -0.33 -12.70
CA THR A 104 -12.14 0.90 -12.88
C THR A 104 -10.87 0.63 -13.69
N ALA A 105 -10.15 -0.44 -13.38
CA ALA A 105 -8.97 -0.87 -14.12
C ALA A 105 -9.29 -1.17 -15.59
N ARG A 106 -10.38 -1.90 -15.89
CA ARG A 106 -10.87 -2.15 -17.26
C ARG A 106 -11.16 -0.87 -18.03
N THR A 107 -11.80 0.10 -17.37
CA THR A 107 -12.06 1.42 -17.97
C THR A 107 -10.77 2.14 -18.33
N ARG A 108 -9.75 2.10 -17.46
CA ARG A 108 -8.42 2.70 -17.73
C ARG A 108 -7.71 2.03 -18.90
N VAL A 109 -7.73 0.70 -18.98
CA VAL A 109 -7.14 -0.04 -20.12
C VAL A 109 -7.76 0.41 -21.43
N ARG A 110 -9.09 0.50 -21.49
CA ARG A 110 -9.83 0.93 -22.68
C ARG A 110 -9.58 2.39 -23.04
N ALA A 111 -9.66 3.29 -22.07
CA ALA A 111 -9.44 4.73 -22.28
C ALA A 111 -8.02 5.01 -22.81
N ASN A 112 -7.03 4.25 -22.35
CA ASN A 112 -5.64 4.36 -22.78
C ASN A 112 -5.28 3.47 -23.99
N GLN A 113 -6.26 2.84 -24.65
CA GLN A 113 -6.07 1.98 -25.82
C GLN A 113 -5.04 0.86 -25.62
N LYS A 114 -4.91 0.36 -24.39
CA LYS A 114 -3.99 -0.73 -24.07
C LYS A 114 -4.59 -2.09 -24.46
N PRO A 115 -3.77 -3.13 -24.72
CA PRO A 115 -4.28 -4.47 -25.00
C PRO A 115 -5.21 -4.97 -23.90
N PHE A 116 -6.42 -5.40 -24.25
CA PHE A 116 -7.38 -5.88 -23.25
C PHE A 116 -7.06 -7.33 -22.85
N SER A 117 -6.13 -7.50 -21.90
CA SER A 117 -5.72 -8.80 -21.36
C SER A 117 -5.82 -8.83 -19.83
N HIS A 118 -5.87 -10.04 -19.25
CA HIS A 118 -5.87 -10.26 -17.80
C HIS A 118 -4.74 -9.52 -17.09
N ALA A 119 -3.51 -9.75 -17.54
CA ALA A 119 -2.31 -9.12 -16.98
C ALA A 119 -2.36 -7.58 -17.10
N GLN A 120 -2.86 -7.06 -18.22
CA GLN A 120 -2.97 -5.61 -18.44
C GLN A 120 -4.05 -4.97 -17.56
N VAL A 121 -5.16 -5.66 -17.30
CA VAL A 121 -6.16 -5.17 -16.35
C VAL A 121 -5.57 -5.16 -14.94
N LEU A 122 -4.93 -6.24 -14.51
CA LEU A 122 -4.30 -6.31 -13.19
C LEU A 122 -3.18 -5.28 -13.00
N SER A 123 -2.47 -4.90 -14.06
CA SER A 123 -1.46 -3.84 -13.97
C SER A 123 -2.02 -2.45 -13.71
N GLU A 124 -3.31 -2.22 -14.00
CA GLU A 124 -4.01 -0.95 -13.74
C GLU A 124 -4.72 -0.92 -12.38
N THR A 125 -4.68 -2.02 -11.63
CA THR A 125 -5.20 -2.10 -10.26
C THR A 125 -4.25 -1.44 -9.27
N SER A 126 -4.76 -1.08 -8.10
CA SER A 126 -3.95 -0.51 -7.01
C SER A 126 -3.82 -1.49 -5.85
N PHE A 127 -2.90 -1.20 -4.93
CA PHE A 127 -2.75 -1.88 -3.64
C PHE A 127 -4.07 -2.18 -2.93
N GLY A 128 -5.07 -1.29 -3.07
CA GLY A 128 -6.39 -1.44 -2.49
C GLY A 128 -7.08 -2.75 -2.83
N LEU A 129 -7.01 -3.21 -4.08
CA LEU A 129 -7.61 -4.48 -4.51
C LEU A 129 -7.00 -5.65 -3.75
N TRP A 130 -5.68 -5.71 -3.68
CA TRP A 130 -4.92 -6.79 -3.05
C TRP A 130 -5.15 -6.85 -1.54
N HIS A 131 -5.20 -5.68 -0.88
CA HIS A 131 -5.64 -5.55 0.50
C HIS A 131 -7.07 -6.10 0.70
N GLN A 132 -8.00 -5.79 -0.20
CA GLN A 132 -9.36 -6.29 -0.06
C GLN A 132 -9.40 -7.82 -0.14
N LEU A 133 -8.65 -8.46 -1.05
CA LEU A 133 -8.65 -9.92 -1.21
C LEU A 133 -8.19 -10.68 0.05
N VAL A 134 -7.22 -10.13 0.80
CA VAL A 134 -6.74 -10.74 2.05
C VAL A 134 -7.58 -10.35 3.28
N SER A 135 -8.58 -9.48 3.13
CA SER A 135 -9.37 -8.97 4.25
C SER A 135 -10.34 -10.01 4.84
N LYS A 136 -10.87 -9.71 6.03
CA LYS A 136 -11.81 -10.61 6.74
C LYS A 136 -13.08 -10.94 5.96
N ARG A 137 -13.43 -10.11 4.98
CA ARG A 137 -14.62 -10.27 4.15
C ARG A 137 -14.57 -11.53 3.27
N TRP A 138 -13.39 -12.00 2.88
CA TRP A 138 -13.23 -13.12 1.94
C TRP A 138 -12.68 -14.37 2.62
N THR A 139 -13.22 -14.69 3.80
CA THR A 139 -12.78 -15.85 4.60
C THR A 139 -12.97 -17.18 3.84
N ASN A 140 -13.94 -17.25 2.92
CA ASN A 140 -14.19 -18.42 2.07
C ASN A 140 -13.13 -18.66 0.98
N ILE A 141 -12.39 -17.62 0.59
CA ILE A 141 -11.34 -17.68 -0.44
C ILE A 141 -9.95 -17.82 0.22
N TRP A 142 -9.82 -17.40 1.49
CA TRP A 142 -8.57 -17.44 2.23
C TRP A 142 -7.84 -18.80 2.21
N PRO A 143 -8.50 -19.97 2.36
CA PRO A 143 -7.79 -21.25 2.35
C PRO A 143 -6.89 -21.46 1.11
N ASP A 144 -7.31 -20.98 -0.06
CA ASP A 144 -6.53 -21.06 -1.30
C ASP A 144 -5.49 -19.94 -1.44
N LEU A 145 -5.78 -18.76 -0.88
CA LEU A 145 -4.87 -17.60 -0.90
C LEU A 145 -3.74 -17.71 0.10
N ALA A 146 -3.91 -18.45 1.20
CA ALA A 146 -2.87 -18.68 2.20
C ALA A 146 -1.60 -19.29 1.56
N ASP A 147 -1.75 -20.07 0.49
CA ASP A 147 -0.63 -20.65 -0.28
C ASP A 147 0.17 -19.60 -1.08
N ALA A 148 -0.30 -18.35 -1.19
CA ALA A 148 0.49 -17.23 -1.70
C ALA A 148 1.61 -16.81 -0.72
N PHE A 149 1.53 -17.28 0.53
CA PHE A 149 2.42 -16.91 1.63
C PHE A 149 3.07 -18.16 2.25
N PRO A 150 3.84 -18.94 1.47
CA PRO A 150 4.38 -20.23 1.92
C PRO A 150 5.39 -20.11 3.08
N HIS A 151 5.88 -18.91 3.36
CA HIS A 151 6.86 -18.64 4.42
C HIS A 151 6.26 -17.86 5.60
N ALA A 152 4.94 -17.67 5.64
CA ALA A 152 4.27 -17.13 6.82
C ALA A 152 4.44 -18.08 8.02
N PRO A 153 4.51 -17.55 9.26
CA PRO A 153 4.69 -18.38 10.47
C PRO A 153 3.50 -19.31 10.73
N ASP A 154 2.33 -18.98 10.19
CA ASP A 154 1.11 -19.78 10.23
C ASP A 154 0.26 -19.50 8.99
N ARG A 155 -0.86 -20.23 8.86
CA ARG A 155 -1.87 -20.02 7.81
C ARG A 155 -2.98 -19.05 8.25
N ALA A 156 -2.83 -18.36 9.38
CA ALA A 156 -3.87 -17.46 9.87
C ALA A 156 -3.94 -16.22 8.97
N ARG A 157 -5.15 -15.83 8.59
CA ARG A 157 -5.36 -14.66 7.71
C ARG A 157 -4.81 -13.38 8.32
N ASP A 158 -5.06 -13.18 9.61
CA ASP A 158 -4.75 -11.92 10.29
C ASP A 158 -3.22 -11.66 10.32
N THR A 159 -2.39 -12.73 10.30
CA THR A 159 -0.93 -12.66 10.12
C THR A 159 -0.50 -11.88 8.87
N VAL A 160 -1.30 -11.93 7.80
CA VAL A 160 -1.05 -11.21 6.54
C VAL A 160 -1.95 -9.98 6.41
N ALA A 161 -3.23 -10.10 6.73
CA ALA A 161 -4.23 -9.06 6.49
C ALA A 161 -3.96 -7.79 7.29
N ASP A 162 -3.56 -7.94 8.56
CA ASP A 162 -3.33 -6.80 9.44
C ASP A 162 -2.13 -5.94 9.01
N PRO A 163 -0.93 -6.49 8.73
CA PRO A 163 0.18 -5.69 8.20
C PRO A 163 -0.15 -5.12 6.81
N VAL A 164 -0.80 -5.87 5.92
CA VAL A 164 -1.21 -5.35 4.61
C VAL A 164 -2.19 -4.17 4.75
N ALA A 165 -3.08 -4.17 5.74
CA ALA A 165 -3.98 -3.04 6.01
C ALA A 165 -3.21 -1.79 6.48
N ARG A 166 -2.25 -1.95 7.40
CA ARG A 166 -1.40 -0.84 7.86
C ARG A 166 -0.54 -0.26 6.72
N LEU A 167 0.01 -1.12 5.86
CA LEU A 167 0.81 -0.73 4.70
C LEU A 167 -0.03 -0.01 3.63
N ARG A 168 -1.27 -0.45 3.40
CA ARG A 168 -2.22 0.30 2.55
C ARG A 168 -2.45 1.71 3.08
N ASP A 169 -2.62 1.87 4.39
CA ASP A 169 -2.87 3.18 4.99
C ASP A 169 -1.64 4.10 4.89
N LEU A 170 -0.45 3.54 5.09
CA LEU A 170 0.81 4.23 4.80
C LEU A 170 0.89 4.67 3.34
N ARG A 171 0.63 3.76 2.38
CA ARG A 171 0.63 4.06 0.95
C ARG A 171 -0.34 5.18 0.60
N ASN A 172 -1.55 5.15 1.15
CA ASN A 172 -2.56 6.18 0.92
C ASN A 172 -2.09 7.54 1.45
N ARG A 173 -1.54 7.58 2.67
CA ARG A 173 -0.92 8.79 3.23
C ARG A 173 0.16 9.34 2.30
N ILE A 174 1.09 8.50 1.83
CA ILE A 174 2.15 8.89 0.90
C ILE A 174 1.56 9.50 -0.38
N SER A 175 0.54 8.85 -0.98
CA SER A 175 -0.07 9.34 -2.22
C SER A 175 -0.84 10.66 -2.08
N HIS A 176 -1.31 10.99 -0.88
CA HIS A 176 -1.88 12.30 -0.55
C HIS A 176 -0.84 13.28 0.01
N HIS A 177 0.44 12.89 -0.04
CA HIS A 177 1.55 13.59 0.56
C HIS A 177 1.33 13.93 2.04
N HIS A 178 0.58 13.13 2.80
CA HIS A 178 0.37 13.37 4.22
C HIS A 178 1.66 13.19 5.04
N ARG A 179 1.60 13.59 6.31
CA ARG A 179 2.68 13.37 7.29
C ARG A 179 2.88 11.87 7.50
N VAL A 180 4.02 11.34 7.05
CA VAL A 180 4.48 9.97 7.28
C VAL A 180 5.26 9.89 8.58
N TRP A 181 6.03 10.92 8.92
CA TRP A 181 6.87 10.96 10.12
C TRP A 181 6.16 10.73 11.46
N SER A 182 4.86 10.99 11.52
CA SER A 182 4.02 10.79 12.71
C SER A 182 3.45 9.38 12.83
N GLN A 183 3.79 8.48 11.90
CA GLN A 183 3.41 7.07 11.93
C GLN A 183 4.53 6.24 12.60
N PRO A 184 4.25 5.03 13.10
CA PRO A 184 5.26 4.12 13.63
C PRO A 184 6.11 3.53 12.48
N CYS A 185 6.94 4.36 11.85
CA CYS A 185 7.62 4.05 10.60
C CYS A 185 8.55 2.83 10.72
N SER A 186 9.22 2.66 11.85
CA SER A 186 10.05 1.47 12.10
C SER A 186 9.22 0.19 12.07
N GLU A 187 8.07 0.18 12.73
CA GLU A 187 7.16 -0.97 12.74
C GLU A 187 6.55 -1.23 11.36
N LEU A 188 6.19 -0.17 10.63
CA LEU A 188 5.67 -0.29 9.26
C LEU A 188 6.71 -0.84 8.29
N HIS A 189 8.00 -0.50 8.48
CA HIS A 189 9.08 -1.09 7.68
C HIS A 189 9.27 -2.58 8.02
N VAL A 190 9.16 -2.96 9.30
CA VAL A 190 9.15 -4.37 9.72
C VAL A 190 7.97 -5.12 9.11
N ASP A 191 6.75 -4.55 9.14
CA ASP A 191 5.57 -5.13 8.49
C ASP A 191 5.80 -5.35 6.99
N LEU A 192 6.39 -4.37 6.31
CA LEU A 192 6.69 -4.46 4.88
C LEU A 192 7.62 -5.64 4.59
N LEU A 193 8.72 -5.75 5.34
CA LEU A 193 9.68 -6.84 5.19
C LEU A 193 9.09 -8.19 5.59
N ALA A 194 8.21 -8.23 6.60
CA ALA A 194 7.52 -9.44 7.02
C ALA A 194 6.61 -9.95 5.90
N VAL A 195 5.72 -9.11 5.34
CA VAL A 195 4.84 -9.52 4.24
C VAL A 195 5.64 -9.93 3.00
N ALA A 196 6.70 -9.19 2.66
CA ALA A 196 7.62 -9.58 1.60
C ALA A 196 8.23 -10.96 1.87
N GLY A 197 8.65 -11.22 3.10
CA GLY A 197 9.26 -12.46 3.55
C GLY A 197 8.29 -13.64 3.52
N TYR A 198 7.01 -13.40 3.85
CA TYR A 198 5.95 -14.41 3.77
C TYR A 198 5.74 -14.90 2.33
N ILE A 199 5.87 -14.00 1.35
CA ILE A 199 5.83 -14.34 -0.08
C ILE A 199 7.13 -15.02 -0.49
N SER A 200 8.29 -14.43 -0.15
CA SER A 200 9.61 -14.95 -0.46
C SER A 200 10.69 -14.32 0.44
N PRO A 201 11.48 -15.11 1.18
CA PRO A 201 12.61 -14.61 1.95
C PRO A 201 13.61 -13.82 1.10
N HIS A 202 13.82 -14.25 -0.15
CA HIS A 202 14.72 -13.56 -1.08
C HIS A 202 14.21 -12.16 -1.44
N LEU A 203 12.89 -11.98 -1.60
CA LEU A 203 12.30 -10.67 -1.83
C LEU A 203 12.53 -9.74 -0.63
N ALA A 204 12.33 -10.22 0.60
CA ALA A 204 12.59 -9.43 1.81
C ALA A 204 14.05 -8.99 1.91
N THR A 205 15.01 -9.89 1.65
CA THR A 205 16.43 -9.54 1.60
C THR A 205 16.70 -8.51 0.51
N TRP A 206 16.17 -8.73 -0.70
CA TRP A 206 16.39 -7.83 -1.83
C TRP A 206 15.88 -6.40 -1.59
N ILE A 207 14.72 -6.25 -0.93
CA ILE A 207 14.18 -4.95 -0.49
C ILE A 207 15.07 -4.36 0.61
N THR A 208 15.45 -5.15 1.60
CA THR A 208 16.32 -4.72 2.72
C THR A 208 17.61 -4.09 2.21
N ASP A 209 18.29 -4.73 1.25
CA ASP A 209 19.56 -4.28 0.69
C ASP A 209 19.48 -2.96 -0.10
N ARG A 210 18.26 -2.54 -0.48
CA ARG A 210 18.01 -1.36 -1.33
C ARG A 210 17.24 -0.25 -0.63
N SER A 211 16.63 -0.56 0.50
CA SER A 211 15.79 0.39 1.23
C SER A 211 16.63 1.45 1.90
N ALA A 212 16.33 2.72 1.62
CA ALA A 212 16.91 3.86 2.35
C ALA A 212 16.14 4.19 3.63
N VAL A 213 15.02 3.50 3.92
CA VAL A 213 14.16 3.78 5.08
C VAL A 213 14.95 3.67 6.40
N PRO A 214 15.72 2.59 6.68
CA PRO A 214 16.42 2.48 7.96
C PRO A 214 17.39 3.62 8.22
N ASP A 215 18.13 4.06 7.21
CA ASP A 215 19.11 5.14 7.35
C ASP A 215 18.43 6.51 7.47
N LEU A 216 17.33 6.74 6.75
CA LEU A 216 16.49 7.94 6.92
C LEU A 216 15.90 8.03 8.33
N LEU A 217 15.48 6.90 8.91
CA LEU A 217 14.97 6.87 10.28
C LEU A 217 16.06 7.18 11.31
N LYS A 218 17.31 6.74 11.09
CA LYS A 218 18.47 7.11 11.93
C LYS A 218 18.86 8.58 11.82
N GLN A 219 18.69 9.18 10.63
CA GLN A 219 19.00 10.60 10.36
C GLN A 219 18.01 11.58 11.01
N ARG A 220 16.93 11.09 11.63
CA ARG A 220 15.95 11.95 12.29
C ARG A 220 16.60 12.75 13.42
N GLN A 221 16.42 14.07 13.41
CA GLN A 221 16.95 14.94 14.46
C GLN A 221 16.33 14.60 15.83
N PRO A 222 17.14 14.50 16.90
CA PRO A 222 16.65 14.36 18.27
C PRO A 222 15.80 15.58 18.65
N GLY A 223 14.57 15.37 19.16
CA GLY A 223 13.76 16.43 19.79
C GLY A 223 12.36 16.68 19.21
N ILE A 224 11.99 16.06 18.08
CA ILE A 224 10.62 16.17 17.52
C ILE A 224 9.77 15.03 18.10
N PRO A 225 8.76 15.29 18.94
CA PRO A 225 7.97 14.25 19.60
C PRO A 225 7.33 13.28 18.60
N LEU A 226 7.34 11.98 18.91
CA LEU A 226 6.68 10.93 18.12
C LEU A 226 5.15 11.00 18.18
N THR A 227 4.63 11.71 19.19
CA THR A 227 3.22 11.80 19.49
C THR A 227 2.77 13.25 19.44
N SER A 228 1.99 13.60 18.42
CA SER A 228 0.98 14.64 18.56
C SER A 228 -0.34 13.92 18.76
N ALA A 229 -0.76 13.77 20.03
CA ALA A 229 -2.18 13.71 20.31
C ALA A 229 -2.75 15.07 19.88
N LEU A 230 -3.34 15.10 18.69
CA LEU A 230 -4.28 16.10 18.21
C LEU A 230 -5.38 15.35 17.46
#